data_AF-A0A954G4R6-F1
#
_entry.id   AF-A0A954G4R6-F1
#
_cell.length_a   1.000
_cell.length_b   1.000
_cell.length_c   1.000
_cell.angle_alpha   90.00
_cell.angle_beta   90.00
_cell.angle_gamma   90.00
#
_symmetry.space_group_name_H-M   'P 1'
#
loop_
_entity.id
_entity.type
_entity.pdbx_description
1 polymer ?
#
loop_
_entity_poly.entity_id
_entity_poly.type
_entity_poly.pdbx_seq_one_letter_code
_entity_poly.pdbx_strand_id
1 'polypeptide(L)'
;MPTAANDQISDTEQSLTEKKVKPMIMNTESETEQVSRRKKRWLRRFPHVRQLDETDCGAACLSMISRFYGVRLSIGELRDLACVGQDGASLNSLSRAAEQMGFSTRLLRTGLEGLRSLELPLIAHWQGIHFVVVYQLTRKYVLVADPARGLIK
;
A
#
# COMPACT_ATOMS: atom_id res chain seq x y z
N MET A 1 26.68 9.91 63.41
CA MET A 1 27.19 8.82 64.27
C MET A 1 26.26 8.77 65.47
N PRO A 2 25.51 7.69 65.72
CA PRO A 2 25.87 6.26 65.68
C PRO A 2 25.36 5.55 64.41
N THR A 3 25.72 4.35 63.93
CA THR A 3 26.64 3.22 64.21
C THR A 3 25.87 1.90 64.27
N ALA A 4 26.25 0.98 63.36
CA ALA A 4 26.09 -0.48 63.38
C ALA A 4 24.67 -1.09 63.26
N ALA A 5 24.44 -2.28 62.71
CA ALA A 5 25.16 -3.23 61.84
C ALA A 5 24.22 -4.45 61.67
N ASN A 6 24.42 -5.22 60.58
CA ASN A 6 24.12 -6.66 60.43
C ASN A 6 22.65 -7.15 60.44
N ASP A 7 22.26 -8.27 59.82
CA ASP A 7 22.70 -9.13 58.71
C ASP A 7 21.65 -10.28 58.62
N GLN A 8 21.54 -10.96 57.47
CA GLN A 8 20.91 -12.29 57.22
C GLN A 8 19.39 -12.31 56.89
N ILE A 9 18.98 -12.57 55.62
CA ILE A 9 18.62 -13.88 54.98
C ILE A 9 17.30 -14.47 55.58
N SER A 10 16.23 -14.89 54.88
CA SER A 10 16.01 -15.57 53.59
C SER A 10 14.54 -15.45 53.12
N ASP A 11 14.33 -15.68 51.82
CA ASP A 11 13.19 -16.30 51.13
C ASP A 11 11.73 -15.94 51.51
N THR A 12 10.97 -15.38 50.56
CA THR A 12 9.74 -16.00 50.01
C THR A 12 9.22 -15.19 48.80
N GLU A 13 8.87 -15.97 47.79
CA GLU A 13 8.36 -15.72 46.45
C GLU A 13 7.13 -14.81 46.22
N GLN A 14 7.12 -14.22 45.03
CA GLN A 14 6.04 -14.19 43.98
C GLN A 14 4.93 -13.11 43.91
N SER A 15 4.68 -12.75 42.63
CA SER A 15 3.47 -12.17 41.99
C SER A 15 3.41 -10.63 41.96
N LEU A 16 3.29 -9.90 40.84
CA LEU A 16 2.41 -10.08 39.67
C LEU A 16 3.07 -9.63 38.34
N THR A 17 3.25 -10.61 37.44
CA THR A 17 2.97 -10.62 35.98
C THR A 17 3.36 -9.43 35.08
N GLU A 18 4.56 -9.52 34.50
CA GLU A 18 4.85 -9.04 33.15
C GLU A 18 4.03 -9.84 32.13
N LYS A 19 3.15 -9.18 31.37
CA LYS A 19 2.45 -9.81 30.24
C LYS A 19 3.44 -10.01 29.08
N LYS A 20 4.07 -11.18 29.08
CA LYS A 20 4.87 -11.75 27.99
C LYS A 20 4.00 -11.92 26.74
N VAL A 21 4.11 -10.99 25.78
CA VAL A 21 3.52 -11.15 24.45
C VAL A 21 4.27 -12.28 23.75
N LYS A 22 3.58 -13.40 23.51
CA LYS A 22 4.10 -14.58 22.83
C LYS A 22 4.35 -14.23 21.35
N PRO A 23 5.57 -14.40 20.80
CA PRO A 23 5.75 -14.30 19.37
C PRO A 23 5.06 -15.50 18.70
N MET A 24 4.12 -15.22 17.82
CA MET A 24 3.42 -16.23 17.02
C MET A 24 4.30 -16.59 15.83
N ILE A 25 5.21 -17.55 16.03
CA ILE A 25 5.91 -18.20 14.92
C ILE A 25 5.03 -19.36 14.46
N MET A 26 4.44 -19.22 13.27
CA MET A 26 3.79 -20.32 12.56
C MET A 26 4.67 -20.79 11.39
N ASN A 27 5.28 -21.95 11.63
CA ASN A 27 5.76 -22.95 10.67
C ASN A 27 4.57 -23.44 9.80
N THR A 28 4.63 -23.91 8.54
CA THR A 28 5.69 -24.22 7.57
C THR A 28 4.99 -24.53 6.21
N GLU A 29 5.54 -23.99 5.12
CA GLU A 29 5.55 -24.45 3.71
C GLU A 29 4.26 -24.76 2.90
N SER A 30 3.07 -24.91 3.49
CA SER A 30 1.86 -25.26 2.70
C SER A 30 1.07 -24.07 2.14
N GLU A 31 1.26 -22.87 2.70
CA GLU A 31 0.53 -21.67 2.28
C GLU A 31 1.09 -21.05 1.00
N THR A 32 2.35 -21.31 0.66
CA THR A 32 3.02 -20.71 -0.50
C THR A 32 2.42 -21.19 -1.83
N GLU A 33 2.02 -22.46 -1.93
CA GLU A 33 1.37 -23.03 -3.11
C GLU A 33 -0.11 -22.61 -3.25
N GLN A 34 -0.84 -22.50 -2.14
CA GLN A 34 -2.25 -22.07 -2.12
C GLN A 34 -2.38 -20.57 -2.42
N VAL A 35 -1.49 -19.74 -1.88
CA VAL A 35 -1.37 -18.32 -2.23
C VAL A 35 -0.99 -18.15 -3.71
N SER A 36 -0.10 -18.99 -4.25
CA SER A 36 0.28 -19.01 -5.67
C SER A 36 -0.90 -19.31 -6.61
N ARG A 37 -1.81 -20.23 -6.24
CA ARG A 37 -3.02 -20.55 -7.00
C ARG A 37 -4.10 -19.46 -6.94
N ARG A 38 -4.25 -18.77 -5.81
CA ARG A 38 -5.14 -17.60 -5.68
C ARG A 38 -4.58 -16.36 -6.40
N LYS A 39 -3.26 -16.18 -6.41
CA LYS A 39 -2.56 -15.17 -7.22
C LYS A 39 -2.79 -15.36 -8.73
N LYS A 40 -2.91 -16.60 -9.19
CA LYS A 40 -3.13 -16.95 -10.62
C LYS A 40 -4.46 -16.48 -11.24
N ARG A 41 -5.48 -16.12 -10.44
CA ARG A 41 -6.79 -15.69 -10.99
C ARG A 41 -6.89 -14.19 -11.31
N TRP A 42 -6.03 -13.37 -10.72
CA TRP A 42 -5.93 -11.93 -11.00
C TRP A 42 -5.09 -11.60 -12.25
N LEU A 43 -4.45 -12.62 -12.83
CA LEU A 43 -3.68 -12.52 -14.09
C LEU A 43 -4.53 -12.24 -15.34
N ARG A 44 -5.88 -12.19 -15.25
CA ARG A 44 -6.70 -12.12 -16.48
C ARG A 44 -6.94 -10.72 -17.05
N ARG A 45 -6.56 -9.64 -16.35
CA ARG A 45 -6.28 -8.27 -16.86
C ARG A 45 -6.28 -7.31 -15.68
N PHE A 46 -5.38 -6.33 -15.69
CA PHE A 46 -5.40 -5.25 -14.71
C PHE A 46 -6.74 -4.49 -14.78
N PRO A 47 -7.41 -4.23 -13.65
CA PRO A 47 -8.68 -3.49 -13.65
C PRO A 47 -8.43 -2.07 -14.15
N HIS A 48 -9.16 -1.68 -15.19
CA HIS A 48 -9.10 -0.33 -15.71
C HIS A 48 -10.38 0.42 -15.34
N VAL A 49 -10.21 1.66 -14.88
CA VAL A 49 -11.28 2.59 -14.51
C VAL A 49 -11.03 3.87 -15.29
N ARG A 50 -12.03 4.34 -16.02
CA ARG A 50 -11.95 5.64 -16.71
C ARG A 50 -12.26 6.77 -15.74
N GLN A 51 -11.54 7.87 -15.90
CA GLN A 51 -11.86 9.12 -15.22
C GLN A 51 -13.19 9.69 -15.74
N LEU A 52 -13.93 10.37 -14.87
CA LEU A 52 -15.17 11.06 -15.24
C LEU A 52 -14.84 12.45 -15.80
N ASP A 53 -13.98 13.18 -15.09
CA ASP A 53 -13.45 14.49 -15.50
C ASP A 53 -11.91 14.45 -15.69
N GLU A 54 -11.34 15.50 -16.28
CA GLU A 54 -9.89 15.67 -16.46
C GLU A 54 -9.12 15.65 -15.14
N THR A 55 -9.71 16.21 -14.09
CA THR A 55 -9.14 16.31 -12.74
C THR A 55 -9.20 15.00 -11.95
N ASP A 56 -9.99 14.02 -12.40
CA ASP A 56 -10.27 12.78 -11.66
C ASP A 56 -9.25 11.66 -11.91
N CYS A 57 -8.18 11.92 -12.67
CA CYS A 57 -7.16 10.92 -12.99
C CYS A 57 -6.56 10.26 -11.73
N GLY A 58 -6.32 11.03 -10.66
CA GLY A 58 -5.81 10.53 -9.38
C GLY A 58 -6.81 9.60 -8.66
N ALA A 59 -8.08 9.99 -8.57
CA ALA A 59 -9.14 9.17 -7.96
C ALA A 59 -9.37 7.88 -8.75
N ALA A 60 -9.32 7.95 -10.09
CA ALA A 60 -9.39 6.78 -10.95
C ALA A 60 -8.20 5.83 -10.72
N CYS A 61 -6.99 6.35 -10.52
CA CYS A 61 -5.81 5.55 -10.17
C CYS A 61 -5.98 4.81 -8.84
N LEU A 62 -6.45 5.49 -7.80
CA LEU A 62 -6.78 4.85 -6.52
C LEU A 62 -7.85 3.77 -6.68
N SER A 63 -8.86 4.00 -7.53
CA SER A 63 -9.89 3.00 -7.81
C SER A 63 -9.31 1.75 -8.47
N MET A 64 -8.41 1.91 -9.44
CA MET A 64 -7.74 0.80 -10.11
C MET A 64 -6.89 -0.02 -9.14
N ILE A 65 -6.08 0.63 -8.29
CA ILE A 65 -5.27 -0.06 -7.28
C ILE A 65 -6.15 -0.78 -6.25
N SER A 66 -7.19 -0.12 -5.76
CA SER A 66 -8.12 -0.71 -4.79
C SER A 66 -8.76 -1.98 -5.35
N ARG A 67 -9.26 -1.90 -6.59
CA ARG A 67 -9.86 -3.05 -7.27
C ARG A 67 -8.87 -4.19 -7.48
N PHE A 68 -7.59 -3.88 -7.69
CA PHE A 68 -6.52 -4.89 -7.81
C PHE A 68 -6.33 -5.65 -6.49
N TYR A 69 -6.38 -4.96 -5.36
CA TYR A 69 -6.28 -5.58 -4.02
C TYR A 69 -7.62 -6.10 -3.47
N GLY A 70 -8.71 -6.02 -4.24
CA GLY A 70 -10.02 -6.55 -3.87
C GLY A 70 -10.92 -5.57 -3.08
N VAL A 71 -10.48 -4.33 -2.88
CA VAL A 71 -11.27 -3.25 -2.27
C VAL A 71 -12.10 -2.55 -3.35
N ARG A 72 -13.42 -2.47 -3.15
CA ARG A 72 -14.34 -1.84 -4.11
C ARG A 72 -14.94 -0.57 -3.51
N LEU A 73 -14.41 0.57 -3.94
CA LEU A 73 -14.96 1.90 -3.67
C LEU A 73 -15.46 2.52 -4.97
N SER A 74 -16.50 3.35 -4.87
CA SER A 74 -16.99 4.16 -5.98
C SER A 74 -15.98 5.26 -6.32
N ILE A 75 -16.04 5.77 -7.56
CA ILE A 75 -15.20 6.90 -7.97
C ILE A 75 -15.56 8.16 -7.17
N GLY A 76 -16.85 8.36 -6.84
CA GLY A 76 -17.29 9.49 -6.02
C GLY A 76 -16.65 9.49 -4.63
N GLU A 77 -16.73 8.37 -3.91
CA GLU A 77 -16.08 8.23 -2.59
C GLU A 77 -14.58 8.49 -2.67
N LEU A 78 -13.91 8.01 -3.73
CA LEU A 78 -12.48 8.23 -3.92
C LEU A 78 -12.13 9.67 -4.31
N ARG A 79 -13.01 10.36 -5.03
CA ARG A 79 -12.87 11.77 -5.38
C ARG A 79 -12.94 12.63 -4.12
N ASP A 80 -13.88 12.31 -3.23
CA ASP A 80 -14.04 12.97 -1.94
C ASP A 80 -12.83 12.69 -1.03
N LEU A 81 -12.38 11.44 -0.94
CA LEU A 81 -11.21 11.04 -0.14
C LEU A 81 -9.91 11.66 -0.65
N ALA A 82 -9.70 11.70 -1.97
CA ALA A 82 -8.51 12.29 -2.59
C ALA A 82 -8.52 13.84 -2.58
N CYS A 83 -9.59 14.45 -2.07
CA CYS A 83 -9.83 15.89 -2.06
C CYS A 83 -9.58 16.51 -3.44
N VAL A 84 -10.16 15.92 -4.50
CA VAL A 84 -9.97 16.41 -5.87
C VAL A 84 -10.60 17.79 -5.98
N GLY A 85 -9.75 18.83 -5.96
CA GLY A 85 -10.16 20.22 -6.14
C GLY A 85 -10.26 20.60 -7.62
N GLN A 86 -10.38 21.90 -7.90
CA GLN A 86 -10.38 22.44 -9.27
C GLN A 86 -9.08 22.12 -10.02
N ASP A 87 -7.96 22.02 -9.30
CA ASP A 87 -6.63 21.71 -9.87
C ASP A 87 -6.30 20.21 -9.90
N GLY A 88 -7.26 19.33 -9.54
CA GLY A 88 -7.04 17.89 -9.45
C GLY A 88 -6.49 17.42 -8.10
N ALA A 89 -5.92 16.21 -8.09
CA ALA A 89 -5.35 15.59 -6.89
C ALA A 89 -3.83 15.83 -6.80
N SER A 90 -3.33 16.13 -5.60
CA SER A 90 -1.89 16.17 -5.33
C SER A 90 -1.35 14.79 -4.94
N LEU A 91 -0.05 14.55 -5.10
CA LEU A 91 0.60 13.32 -4.60
C LEU A 91 0.35 13.10 -3.09
N ASN A 92 0.39 14.18 -2.30
CA ASN A 92 0.15 14.11 -0.85
C ASN A 92 -1.30 13.76 -0.52
N SER A 93 -2.28 14.32 -1.25
CA SER A 93 -3.69 13.99 -1.04
C SER A 93 -4.00 12.55 -1.45
N LEU A 94 -3.42 12.06 -2.53
CA LEU A 94 -3.50 10.64 -2.92
C LEU A 94 -2.89 9.70 -1.87
N SER A 95 -1.72 10.06 -1.33
CA SER A 95 -1.07 9.32 -0.24
C SER A 95 -2.00 9.20 0.97
N ARG A 96 -2.54 10.33 1.43
CA ARG A 96 -3.45 10.39 2.59
C ARG A 96 -4.74 9.61 2.35
N ALA A 97 -5.33 9.71 1.16
CA ALA A 97 -6.53 8.95 0.79
C ALA A 97 -6.27 7.45 0.83
N ALA A 98 -5.15 7.00 0.26
CA ALA A 98 -4.75 5.59 0.31
C ALA A 98 -4.50 5.11 1.75
N GLU A 99 -3.89 5.94 2.61
CA GLU A 99 -3.71 5.63 4.03
C GLU A 99 -5.04 5.50 4.79
N GLN A 100 -6.00 6.39 4.51
CA GLN A 100 -7.36 6.28 5.06
C GLN A 100 -8.08 5.00 4.62
N MET A 101 -7.74 4.48 3.44
CA MET A 101 -8.24 3.20 2.92
C MET A 101 -7.51 1.98 3.51
N GLY A 102 -6.48 2.20 4.34
CA GLY A 102 -5.70 1.15 5.00
C GLY A 102 -4.45 0.70 4.25
N PHE A 103 -4.04 1.41 3.19
CA PHE A 103 -2.76 1.15 2.52
C PHE A 103 -1.60 1.84 3.27
N SER A 104 -0.43 1.22 3.23
CA SER A 104 0.81 1.94 3.58
C SER A 104 1.36 2.60 2.33
N THR A 105 1.64 3.90 2.39
CA THR A 105 2.12 4.65 1.23
C THR A 105 3.53 5.20 1.42
N ARG A 106 4.27 5.29 0.32
CA ARG A 106 5.59 5.91 0.28
C ARG A 106 5.74 6.69 -1.03
N LEU A 107 6.03 7.98 -0.90
CA LEU A 107 6.33 8.85 -2.03
C LEU A 107 7.81 8.72 -2.39
N LEU A 108 8.09 8.48 -3.67
CA LEU A 108 9.44 8.25 -4.18
C LEU A 108 9.65 9.01 -5.48
N ARG A 109 10.85 9.54 -5.66
CA ARG A 109 11.34 10.03 -6.96
C ARG A 109 12.45 9.10 -7.42
N THR A 110 12.24 8.43 -8.54
CA THR A 110 13.21 7.45 -9.06
C THR A 110 13.24 7.46 -10.58
N GLY A 111 14.35 7.00 -11.14
CA GLY A 111 14.49 6.76 -12.58
C GLY A 111 13.97 5.39 -12.99
N LEU A 112 14.13 5.04 -14.27
CA LEU A 112 13.64 3.79 -14.83
C LEU A 112 14.23 2.54 -14.15
N GLU A 113 15.52 2.56 -13.81
CA GLU A 113 16.17 1.42 -13.15
C GLU A 113 15.64 1.19 -11.73
N GLY A 114 15.42 2.26 -10.97
CA GLY A 114 14.82 2.13 -9.64
C GLY A 114 13.35 1.74 -9.70
N LEU A 115 12.63 2.02 -10.80
CA LEU A 115 11.26 1.53 -10.99
C LEU A 115 11.21 -0.02 -11.05
N ARG A 116 12.27 -0.67 -11.54
CA ARG A 116 12.33 -2.14 -11.64
C ARG A 116 12.44 -2.85 -10.30
N SER A 117 12.90 -2.15 -9.25
CA SER A 117 13.02 -2.71 -7.90
C SER A 117 11.81 -2.41 -7.00
N LEU A 118 10.80 -1.71 -7.52
CA LEU A 118 9.58 -1.39 -6.77
C LEU A 118 8.50 -2.47 -6.94
N GLU A 119 7.63 -2.55 -5.94
CA GLU A 119 6.44 -3.38 -6.00
C GLU A 119 5.37 -2.76 -6.92
N LEU A 120 4.68 -3.61 -7.67
CA LEU A 120 3.60 -3.23 -8.59
C LEU A 120 2.26 -3.79 -8.10
N PRO A 121 1.13 -3.10 -8.35
CA PRO A 121 0.99 -1.84 -9.11
C PRO A 121 1.32 -0.58 -8.29
N LEU A 122 1.78 0.47 -8.96
CA LEU A 122 2.07 1.78 -8.33
C LEU A 122 1.49 2.95 -9.13
N ILE A 123 1.24 4.08 -8.46
CA ILE A 123 0.82 5.33 -9.10
C ILE A 123 2.07 6.11 -9.50
N ALA A 124 2.12 6.55 -10.76
CA ALA A 124 3.16 7.41 -11.28
C ALA A 124 2.58 8.76 -11.72
N HIS A 125 3.32 9.83 -11.43
CA HIS A 125 3.03 11.16 -11.92
C HIS A 125 3.66 11.34 -13.32
N TRP A 126 2.86 11.73 -14.30
CA TRP A 126 3.23 11.83 -15.70
C TRP A 126 3.19 13.30 -16.16
N GLN A 127 4.32 13.79 -16.69
CA GLN A 127 4.48 15.14 -17.26
C GLN A 127 4.02 16.32 -16.38
N GLY A 128 3.88 16.14 -15.08
CA GLY A 128 3.54 17.23 -14.17
C GLY A 128 2.04 17.50 -13.99
N ILE A 129 1.17 16.85 -14.77
CA ILE A 129 -0.26 17.17 -14.84
C ILE A 129 -1.19 15.96 -14.81
N HIS A 130 -0.66 14.73 -14.92
CA HIS A 130 -1.47 13.52 -15.06
C HIS A 130 -1.00 12.40 -14.14
N PHE A 131 -1.92 11.54 -13.72
CA PHE A 131 -1.62 10.35 -12.95
C PHE A 131 -1.98 9.09 -13.73
N VAL A 132 -1.08 8.11 -13.66
CA VAL A 132 -1.26 6.80 -14.28
C VAL A 132 -0.87 5.69 -13.31
N VAL A 133 -1.34 4.47 -13.57
CA VAL A 133 -0.91 3.29 -12.80
C VAL A 133 0.04 2.44 -13.63
N VAL A 134 1.25 2.22 -13.12
CA VAL A 134 2.16 1.22 -13.68
C VAL A 134 1.81 -0.11 -13.02
N TYR A 135 1.36 -1.08 -13.83
CA TYR A 135 0.90 -2.37 -13.31
C TYR A 135 1.81 -3.54 -13.68
N GLN A 136 2.62 -3.40 -14.73
CA GLN A 136 3.55 -4.45 -15.14
C GLN A 136 4.78 -3.83 -15.82
N LEU A 137 5.96 -4.36 -15.51
CA LEU A 137 7.19 -4.06 -16.21
C LEU A 137 7.65 -5.28 -16.99
N THR A 138 8.16 -5.06 -18.19
CA THR A 138 8.84 -6.08 -18.98
C THR A 138 10.27 -5.63 -19.29
N ARG A 139 11.04 -6.45 -20.01
CA ARG A 139 12.38 -6.06 -20.45
C ARG A 139 12.36 -4.85 -21.40
N LYS A 140 11.29 -4.72 -22.21
CA LYS A 140 11.20 -3.73 -23.30
C LYS A 140 10.14 -2.64 -23.07
N TYR A 141 9.09 -2.93 -22.32
CA TYR A 141 7.90 -2.08 -22.18
C TYR A 141 7.52 -1.85 -20.72
N VAL A 142 6.97 -0.68 -20.45
CA VAL A 142 6.31 -0.31 -19.20
C VAL A 142 4.82 -0.32 -19.48
N LEU A 143 4.09 -1.26 -18.88
CA LEU A 143 2.66 -1.34 -19.09
C LEU A 143 1.95 -0.45 -18.08
N VAL A 144 1.15 0.46 -18.61
CA VAL A 144 0.52 1.54 -17.88
C VAL A 144 -0.99 1.47 -18.08
N ALA A 145 -1.75 1.69 -17.01
CA ALA A 145 -3.18 1.95 -17.06
C ALA A 145 -3.38 3.45 -16.90
N ASP A 146 -3.72 4.09 -18.01
CA ASP A 146 -4.02 5.51 -18.10
C ASP A 146 -5.55 5.70 -17.95
N PRO A 147 -6.04 6.45 -16.94
CA PRO A 147 -7.46 6.72 -16.75
C PRO A 147 -8.18 7.34 -17.97
N ALA A 148 -7.46 8.07 -18.83
CA ALA A 148 -8.01 8.69 -20.03
C ALA A 148 -7.90 7.78 -21.27
N ARG A 149 -6.80 7.02 -21.38
CA ARG A 149 -6.44 6.29 -22.62
C ARG A 149 -6.61 4.78 -22.55
N GLY A 150 -6.81 4.21 -21.37
CA GLY A 150 -6.88 2.76 -21.18
C GLY A 150 -5.52 2.12 -20.89
N LEU A 151 -5.38 0.85 -21.24
CA LEU A 151 -4.15 0.10 -21.03
C LEU A 151 -3.18 0.34 -22.20
N ILE A 152 -2.01 0.91 -21.92
CA ILE A 152 -0.96 1.29 -22.88
C ILE A 152 0.38 0.62 -22.53
N LYS A 153 1.33 0.63 -23.47
CA LYS A 153 2.65 -0.02 -23.39
C LYS A 153 3.78 0.90 -23.84
#